data_AF-A0A4Q1SGL1-F1
#
_entry.id   AF-A0A4Q1SGL1-F1
#
_cell.length_a   1.000
_cell.length_b   1.000
_cell.length_c   1.000
_cell.angle_alpha   90.00
_cell.angle_beta   90.00
_cell.angle_gamma   90.00
#
_symmetry.space_group_name_H-M   'P 1'
#
loop_
_entity.id
_entity.type
_entity.pdbx_description
1 polymer ?
#
loop_
_entity_poly.entity_id
_entity_poly.type
_entity_poly.pdbx_seq_one_letter_code
_entity_poly.pdbx_strand_id
1 'polypeptide(L)'
;MPALELRIAETMTPVPATRLRTLLEKPNAVVLRRNHVVEPEVLVEGMLREKLRVTCILAVDITHPPEPNAPKTTGPASLDEEDPDLIEQVQEDKDEFADRFAKGVEFFIATEKGPMLLYADFDELTSALTLFDAYERIARYQPAYLRLDQRSIGIGYGFREGLVVGIAGELPELRDEKAFASLSSLQDLDDVRAGRRMVRLPHAGIRYLQELLEGAGEWLDRNSYKSILGA
;
A
#
# COMPACT_ATOMS: atom_id res chain seq x y z
N MET A 1 23.80 8.34 5.12
CA MET A 1 22.63 7.82 5.88
C MET A 1 21.57 7.31 4.91
N PRO A 2 20.90 6.16 5.19
CA PRO A 2 19.92 5.60 4.27
C PRO A 2 18.66 6.46 4.21
N ALA A 3 18.08 6.52 3.02
CA ALA A 3 16.89 7.29 2.70
C ALA A 3 15.75 6.36 2.25
N LEU A 4 14.52 6.85 2.43
CA LEU A 4 13.34 6.20 1.88
C LEU A 4 13.15 6.64 0.42
N GLU A 5 13.03 5.69 -0.50
CA GLU A 5 12.79 5.91 -1.92
C GLU A 5 11.40 5.40 -2.29
N LEU A 6 10.58 6.26 -2.88
CA LEU A 6 9.28 5.93 -3.45
C LEU A 6 9.41 6.00 -4.97
N ARG A 7 9.51 4.86 -5.63
CA ARG A 7 9.57 4.74 -7.08
C ARG A 7 8.18 4.47 -7.62
N ILE A 8 7.71 5.27 -8.56
CA ILE A 8 6.35 5.25 -9.05
C ILE A 8 6.39 5.17 -10.57
N ALA A 9 5.63 4.26 -11.16
CA ALA A 9 5.50 4.16 -12.60
C ALA A 9 5.02 5.50 -13.21
N GLU A 10 5.67 5.96 -14.30
CA GLU A 10 5.27 7.21 -14.97
C GLU A 10 3.90 7.11 -15.63
N THR A 11 3.55 5.93 -16.10
CA THR A 11 2.22 5.58 -16.60
C THR A 11 1.59 4.58 -15.66
N MET A 12 0.44 4.97 -15.09
CA MET A 12 -0.44 4.05 -14.38
C MET A 12 -0.84 2.91 -15.30
N THR A 13 -1.00 1.71 -14.76
CA THR A 13 -1.53 0.59 -15.53
C THR A 13 -2.95 0.94 -16.01
N PRO A 14 -3.26 0.72 -17.30
CA PRO A 14 -4.58 1.01 -17.85
C PRO A 14 -5.65 0.07 -17.27
N VAL A 15 -5.23 -1.13 -16.86
CA VAL A 15 -6.07 -2.09 -16.14
C VAL A 15 -5.76 -1.98 -14.64
N PRO A 16 -6.79 -1.82 -13.79
CA PRO A 16 -6.62 -1.89 -12.34
C PRO A 16 -5.94 -3.19 -11.92
N ALA A 17 -4.91 -3.10 -11.09
CA ALA A 17 -4.17 -4.25 -10.59
C ALA A 17 -4.62 -4.69 -9.18
N THR A 18 -5.41 -3.84 -8.52
CA THR A 18 -5.98 -4.04 -7.19
C THR A 18 -7.49 -4.18 -7.24
N ARG A 19 -8.04 -4.94 -6.28
CA ARG A 19 -9.48 -5.08 -6.09
C ARG A 19 -10.10 -3.74 -5.71
N LEU A 20 -9.41 -2.98 -4.85
CA LEU A 20 -9.85 -1.64 -4.46
C LEU A 20 -10.04 -0.72 -5.67
N ARG A 21 -9.03 -0.56 -6.54
CA ARG A 21 -9.15 0.29 -7.72
C ARG A 21 -10.21 -0.22 -8.69
N THR A 22 -10.28 -1.54 -8.91
CA THR A 22 -11.32 -2.18 -9.73
C THR A 22 -12.72 -1.79 -9.27
N LEU A 23 -12.98 -1.86 -7.96
CA LEU A 23 -14.26 -1.50 -7.39
C LEU A 23 -14.56 -0.01 -7.52
N LEU A 24 -13.57 0.86 -7.27
CA LEU A 24 -13.72 2.31 -7.30
C LEU A 24 -13.94 2.87 -8.72
N GLU A 25 -13.47 2.16 -9.76
CA GLU A 25 -13.59 2.55 -11.17
C GLU A 25 -14.76 1.84 -11.90
N LYS A 26 -15.50 0.96 -11.22
CA LYS A 26 -16.59 0.19 -11.81
C LYS A 26 -17.67 1.12 -12.41
N PRO A 27 -18.01 1.00 -13.70
CA PRO A 27 -18.96 1.89 -14.35
C PRO A 27 -20.36 1.69 -13.78
N ASN A 28 -21.10 2.78 -13.57
CA ASN A 28 -22.46 2.80 -13.02
C ASN A 28 -22.60 2.24 -11.58
N ALA A 29 -21.49 1.89 -10.91
CA ALA A 29 -21.51 1.53 -9.51
C ALA A 29 -21.62 2.79 -8.66
N VAL A 30 -22.56 2.79 -7.73
CA VAL A 30 -22.58 3.74 -6.62
C VAL A 30 -21.74 3.11 -5.52
N VAL A 31 -20.64 3.77 -5.15
CA VAL A 31 -19.70 3.23 -4.15
C VAL A 31 -19.78 4.06 -2.88
N LEU A 32 -20.19 3.41 -1.78
CA LEU A 32 -20.08 4.01 -0.45
C LEU A 32 -18.63 3.90 0.02
N ARG A 33 -18.02 5.04 0.36
CA ARG A 33 -16.64 5.11 0.83
C ARG A 33 -16.59 5.57 2.28
N ARG A 34 -15.82 4.86 3.11
CA ARG A 34 -15.42 5.34 4.44
C ARG A 34 -13.91 5.50 4.44
N ASN A 35 -13.48 6.75 4.61
CA ASN A 35 -12.07 7.12 4.57
C ASN A 35 -11.57 7.43 5.98
N HIS A 36 -10.36 7.00 6.29
CA HIS A 36 -9.67 7.36 7.52
C HIS A 36 -8.22 7.72 7.19
N VAL A 37 -7.84 8.97 7.49
CA VAL A 37 -6.45 9.42 7.34
C VAL A 37 -5.68 8.92 8.55
N VAL A 38 -4.60 8.19 8.30
CA VAL A 38 -3.73 7.70 9.36
C VAL A 38 -2.85 8.84 9.85
N GLU A 39 -2.89 9.09 11.16
CA GLU A 39 -2.05 10.08 11.82
C GLU A 39 -0.94 9.34 12.59
N PRO A 40 0.34 9.48 12.19
CA PRO A 40 1.44 8.82 12.87
C PRO A 40 1.75 9.49 14.20
N GLU A 41 2.23 8.71 15.17
CA GLU A 41 2.58 9.20 16.50
C GLU A 41 3.91 9.97 16.50
N VAL A 42 4.83 9.62 15.60
CA VAL A 42 6.10 10.32 15.49
C VAL A 42 5.88 11.77 15.06
N LEU A 43 6.43 12.67 15.87
CA LEU A 43 6.61 14.09 15.51
C LEU A 43 7.62 14.19 14.37
N VAL A 44 7.10 14.34 13.16
CA VAL A 44 7.87 14.67 11.98
C VAL A 44 7.65 16.11 11.55
N GLU A 45 8.65 16.66 10.88
CA GLU A 45 8.58 17.95 10.20
C GLU A 45 7.33 18.04 9.32
N GLY A 46 6.62 19.18 9.37
CA GLY A 46 5.37 19.38 8.61
C GLY A 46 5.49 19.08 7.12
N MET A 47 6.70 19.22 6.57
CA MET A 47 7.04 18.89 5.18
C MET A 47 6.75 17.43 4.82
N LEU A 48 6.90 16.46 5.73
CA LEU A 48 6.62 15.05 5.41
C LEU A 48 5.12 14.79 5.28
N ARG A 49 4.30 15.42 6.15
CA ARG A 49 2.83 15.31 6.13
C ARG A 49 2.21 15.87 4.86
N GLU A 50 2.80 16.92 4.29
CA GLU A 50 2.34 17.50 3.03
C GLU A 50 2.69 16.64 1.82
N LYS A 51 3.71 15.79 1.93
CA LYS A 51 4.28 15.05 0.80
C LYS A 51 3.79 13.62 0.69
N LEU A 52 3.51 12.97 1.82
CA LEU A 52 3.08 11.59 1.88
C LEU A 52 1.96 11.44 2.90
N ARG A 53 0.82 10.93 2.44
CA ARG A 53 -0.33 10.58 3.28
C ARG A 53 -0.85 9.21 2.89
N VAL A 54 -1.30 8.46 3.88
CA VAL A 54 -1.96 7.16 3.71
C VAL A 54 -3.38 7.29 4.24
N THR A 55 -4.34 7.02 3.36
CA THR A 55 -5.76 7.03 3.70
C THR A 55 -6.27 5.60 3.63
N CYS A 56 -6.79 5.08 4.73
CA CYS A 56 -7.52 3.83 4.71
C CYS A 56 -8.86 4.02 3.99
N ILE A 57 -9.19 3.10 3.10
CA ILE A 57 -10.44 3.12 2.34
C ILE A 57 -11.17 1.81 2.58
N LEU A 58 -12.45 1.94 2.92
CA LEU A 58 -13.43 0.88 2.78
C LEU A 58 -14.42 1.27 1.70
N ALA A 59 -14.64 0.39 0.73
CA ALA A 59 -15.49 0.63 -0.43
C ALA A 59 -16.50 -0.49 -0.59
N VAL A 60 -17.76 -0.11 -0.80
CA VAL A 60 -18.89 -1.03 -1.03
C VAL A 60 -19.64 -0.60 -2.27
N ASP A 61 -19.87 -1.52 -3.19
CA ASP A 61 -20.84 -1.32 -4.27
C ASP A 61 -22.26 -1.47 -3.71
N ILE A 62 -22.99 -0.36 -3.62
CA ILE A 62 -24.37 -0.35 -3.11
C ILE A 62 -25.41 -0.64 -4.20
N THR A 63 -25.00 -0.72 -5.47
CA THR A 63 -25.90 -1.17 -6.54
C THR A 63 -26.17 -2.67 -6.45
N HIS A 64 -25.19 -3.41 -5.94
CA HIS A 64 -25.27 -4.84 -5.67
C HIS A 64 -24.62 -5.09 -4.30
N PRO A 65 -25.27 -4.71 -3.18
CA PRO A 65 -24.66 -4.84 -1.86
C PRO A 65 -24.36 -6.33 -1.55
N PRO A 66 -23.25 -6.63 -0.85
CA PRO A 66 -23.02 -7.98 -0.34
C PRO A 66 -24.08 -8.36 0.71
N GLU A 67 -24.63 -9.58 0.65
CA GLU A 67 -25.68 -9.99 1.58
C GLU A 67 -25.14 -10.12 3.02
N PRO A 68 -25.80 -9.51 4.02
CA PRO A 68 -25.38 -9.60 5.42
C PRO A 68 -25.74 -10.96 6.00
N ASN A 69 -24.85 -11.94 5.80
CA ASN A 69 -24.95 -13.33 6.24
C ASN A 69 -26.05 -14.13 5.48
N ALA A 70 -25.67 -14.84 4.42
CA ALA A 70 -26.34 -16.12 4.18
C ALA A 70 -26.10 -16.98 5.45
N PRO A 71 -27.15 -17.55 6.07
CA PRO A 71 -26.96 -18.47 7.17
C PRO A 71 -26.03 -19.58 6.70
N LYS A 72 -24.94 -19.82 7.45
CA LYS A 72 -24.30 -21.14 7.42
C LYS A 72 -25.42 -22.13 7.71
N THR A 73 -25.85 -22.88 6.72
CA THR A 73 -26.72 -24.05 6.91
C THR A 73 -25.95 -24.97 7.85
N THR A 74 -26.24 -24.85 9.14
CA THR A 74 -25.65 -25.64 10.20
C THR A 74 -26.48 -26.91 10.29
N GLY A 75 -26.12 -27.90 9.48
CA GLY A 75 -26.30 -29.30 9.84
C GLY A 75 -25.07 -29.77 10.62
N PRO A 76 -25.20 -30.61 11.66
CA PRO A 76 -24.07 -30.97 12.51
C PRO A 76 -23.08 -31.87 11.75
N ALA A 77 -21.81 -31.62 12.07
CA ALA A 77 -20.58 -32.29 11.67
C ALA A 77 -20.65 -33.78 11.26
N SER A 78 -20.02 -34.06 10.13
CA SER A 78 -18.93 -35.03 10.05
C SER A 78 -17.92 -34.55 9.00
N LEU A 79 -16.69 -34.29 9.45
CA LEU A 79 -15.51 -34.27 8.60
C LEU A 79 -15.39 -35.65 7.95
N ASP A 80 -14.93 -35.68 6.70
CA ASP A 80 -14.72 -36.84 5.83
C ASP A 80 -15.81 -37.00 4.75
N GLU A 81 -15.78 -36.11 3.76
CA GLU A 81 -16.02 -36.37 2.32
C GLU A 81 -15.95 -35.02 1.59
N GLU A 82 -14.88 -34.80 0.81
CA GLU A 82 -14.70 -33.62 -0.04
C GLU A 82 -15.66 -33.71 -1.23
N ASP A 83 -16.88 -33.19 -1.07
CA ASP A 83 -17.84 -33.06 -2.15
C ASP A 83 -17.46 -31.85 -3.04
N PRO A 84 -17.02 -32.06 -4.29
CA PRO A 84 -16.50 -30.99 -5.16
C PRO A 84 -17.53 -29.88 -5.41
N ASP A 85 -18.83 -30.20 -5.43
CA ASP A 85 -19.91 -29.24 -5.68
C ASP A 85 -20.09 -28.25 -4.51
N LEU A 86 -19.82 -28.69 -3.27
CA LEU A 86 -19.84 -27.82 -2.08
C LEU A 86 -18.62 -26.89 -2.02
N ILE A 87 -17.47 -27.34 -2.56
CA ILE A 87 -16.26 -26.52 -2.66
C ILE A 87 -16.46 -25.41 -3.70
N GLU A 88 -17.06 -25.72 -4.86
CA GLU A 88 -17.35 -24.73 -5.90
C GLU A 88 -18.32 -23.64 -5.41
N GLN A 89 -19.42 -24.01 -4.74
CA GLN A 89 -20.39 -23.02 -4.22
C GLN A 89 -19.79 -22.07 -3.16
N VAL A 90 -18.97 -22.60 -2.24
CA VAL A 90 -18.30 -21.78 -1.22
C VAL A 90 -17.26 -20.84 -1.82
N GLN A 91 -16.74 -21.17 -3.00
CA GLN A 91 -15.77 -20.35 -3.72
C GLN A 91 -16.47 -19.27 -4.55
N GLU A 92 -17.56 -19.59 -5.24
CA GLU A 92 -18.42 -18.62 -5.94
C GLU A 92 -18.97 -17.54 -4.99
N ASP A 93 -19.47 -17.91 -3.80
CA ASP A 93 -19.97 -16.95 -2.81
C ASP A 93 -18.88 -16.01 -2.26
N LYS A 94 -17.64 -16.50 -2.15
CA LYS A 94 -16.48 -15.68 -1.72
C LYS A 94 -16.06 -14.71 -2.81
N ASP A 95 -16.09 -15.14 -4.06
CA ASP A 95 -15.73 -14.32 -5.22
C ASP A 95 -16.78 -13.23 -5.45
N GLU A 96 -18.07 -13.54 -5.27
CA GLU A 96 -19.15 -12.55 -5.40
C GLU A 96 -19.13 -11.50 -4.27
N PHE A 97 -18.80 -11.89 -3.03
CA PHE A 97 -18.55 -10.94 -1.94
C PHE A 97 -17.31 -10.07 -2.22
N ALA A 98 -16.26 -10.68 -2.79
CA ALA A 98 -15.01 -10.00 -3.12
C ALA A 98 -15.17 -8.91 -4.18
N ASP A 99 -16.15 -9.05 -5.07
CA ASP A 99 -16.47 -8.10 -6.14
C ASP A 99 -17.31 -6.91 -5.68
N ARG A 100 -17.92 -6.99 -4.50
CA ARG A 100 -18.86 -5.98 -3.97
C ARG A 100 -18.29 -5.18 -2.80
N PHE A 101 -17.22 -5.67 -2.18
CA PHE A 101 -16.53 -5.01 -1.08
C PHE A 101 -15.01 -5.08 -1.24
N ALA A 102 -14.35 -3.94 -1.07
CA ALA A 102 -12.89 -3.85 -1.01
C ALA A 102 -12.44 -2.99 0.18
N LYS A 103 -11.32 -3.39 0.78
CA LYS A 103 -10.63 -2.60 1.79
C LYS A 103 -9.14 -2.54 1.48
N GLY A 104 -8.55 -1.38 1.71
CA GLY A 104 -7.15 -1.13 1.40
C GLY A 104 -6.76 0.30 1.72
N VAL A 105 -5.71 0.79 1.05
CA VAL A 105 -5.19 2.13 1.26
C VAL A 105 -5.08 2.90 -0.05
N GLU A 106 -5.18 4.21 0.06
CA GLU A 106 -4.77 5.19 -0.94
C GLU A 106 -3.51 5.90 -0.44
N PHE A 107 -2.44 5.80 -1.22
CA PHE A 107 -1.24 6.59 -1.05
C PHE A 107 -1.40 7.90 -1.82
N PHE A 108 -1.38 9.01 -1.09
CA PHE A 108 -1.20 10.33 -1.66
C PHE A 108 0.29 10.68 -1.63
N ILE A 109 0.87 10.95 -2.80
CA ILE A 109 2.28 11.33 -2.94
C ILE A 109 2.36 12.62 -3.75
N ALA A 110 2.86 13.69 -3.14
CA ALA A 110 3.07 14.95 -3.84
C ALA A 110 4.33 14.88 -4.72
N THR A 111 4.18 15.12 -6.02
CA THR A 111 5.31 15.23 -6.97
C THR A 111 5.36 16.59 -7.64
N GLU A 112 6.47 16.91 -8.30
CA GLU A 112 6.63 18.17 -9.06
C GLU A 112 5.62 18.33 -10.20
N LYS A 113 5.17 17.21 -10.78
CA LYS A 113 4.17 17.19 -11.85
C LYS A 113 2.73 17.15 -11.33
N GLY A 114 2.54 17.24 -10.01
CA GLY A 114 1.24 17.16 -9.34
C GLY A 114 1.15 16.00 -8.35
N PRO A 115 0.11 15.97 -7.50
CA PRO A 115 -0.13 14.85 -6.61
C PRO A 115 -0.48 13.58 -7.40
N MET A 116 -0.03 12.44 -6.90
CA MET A 116 -0.38 11.13 -7.43
C MET A 116 -1.09 10.32 -6.36
N LEU A 117 -2.12 9.60 -6.79
CA LEU A 117 -2.90 8.68 -5.98
C LEU A 117 -2.62 7.25 -6.46
N LEU A 118 -2.28 6.38 -5.53
CA LEU A 118 -1.98 4.98 -5.77
C LEU A 118 -2.78 4.13 -4.79
N TYR A 119 -3.34 3.03 -5.25
CA TYR A 119 -4.13 2.14 -4.40
C TYR A 119 -3.34 0.88 -4.06
N ALA A 120 -3.59 0.33 -2.88
CA ALA A 120 -3.11 -0.99 -2.50
C ALA A 120 -4.19 -1.73 -1.72
N ASP A 121 -4.31 -3.03 -1.96
CA ASP A 121 -5.22 -3.87 -1.20
C ASP A 121 -4.65 -4.14 0.21
N PHE A 122 -5.53 -4.46 1.16
CA PHE A 122 -5.14 -4.69 2.56
C PHE A 122 -4.11 -5.80 2.76
N ASP A 123 -4.15 -6.85 1.94
CA ASP A 123 -3.21 -7.98 1.96
C ASP A 123 -1.77 -7.56 1.61
N GLU A 124 -1.59 -6.50 0.83
CA GLU A 124 -0.28 -5.97 0.46
C GLU A 124 0.42 -5.28 1.65
N LEU A 125 -0.33 -4.75 2.62
CA LEU A 125 0.25 -4.02 3.76
C LEU A 125 1.16 -4.90 4.63
N THR A 126 0.73 -6.13 4.92
CA THR A 126 1.52 -7.06 5.73
C THR A 126 2.85 -7.38 5.04
N SER A 127 2.79 -7.57 3.72
CA SER A 127 3.99 -7.84 2.92
C SER A 127 4.90 -6.61 2.86
N ALA A 128 4.34 -5.40 2.72
CA ALA A 128 5.10 -4.16 2.77
C ALA A 128 5.79 -3.93 4.12
N LEU A 129 5.15 -4.28 5.23
CA LEU A 129 5.72 -4.13 6.58
C LEU A 129 6.96 -5.00 6.80
N THR A 130 7.05 -6.17 6.15
CA THR A 130 8.23 -7.05 6.24
C THR A 130 9.52 -6.37 5.72
N LEU A 131 9.39 -5.35 4.85
CA LEU A 131 10.52 -4.52 4.41
C LEU A 131 11.16 -3.79 5.58
N PHE A 132 10.34 -3.21 6.47
CA PHE A 132 10.82 -2.43 7.61
C PHE A 132 11.41 -3.34 8.68
N ASP A 133 10.84 -4.53 8.89
CA ASP A 133 11.44 -5.56 9.74
C ASP A 133 12.83 -5.98 9.23
N ALA A 134 12.96 -6.18 7.91
CA ALA A 134 14.24 -6.51 7.28
C ALA A 134 15.24 -5.36 7.45
N TYR A 135 14.78 -4.12 7.28
CA TYR A 135 15.59 -2.93 7.49
C TYR A 135 16.12 -2.83 8.92
N GLU A 136 15.27 -2.99 9.93
CA GLU A 136 15.69 -2.92 11.32
C GLU A 136 16.76 -3.96 11.66
N ARG A 137 16.65 -5.17 11.09
CA ARG A 137 17.67 -6.22 11.26
C ARG A 137 19.00 -5.81 10.62
N ILE A 138 18.97 -5.22 9.43
CA ILE A 138 20.17 -4.71 8.74
C ILE A 138 20.78 -3.54 9.52
N ALA A 139 19.96 -2.62 10.04
CA ALA A 139 20.38 -1.46 10.80
C ALA A 139 21.13 -1.85 12.09
N ARG A 140 20.79 -2.99 12.69
CA ARG A 140 21.49 -3.54 13.87
C ARG A 140 22.81 -4.25 13.52
N TYR A 141 23.05 -4.56 12.25
CA TYR A 141 24.26 -5.27 11.80
C TYR A 141 25.19 -4.36 11.00
N GLN A 142 26.16 -3.76 11.71
CA GLN A 142 27.07 -2.72 11.18
C GLN A 142 27.67 -3.01 9.79
N PRO A 143 28.15 -4.22 9.46
CA PRO A 143 28.73 -4.48 8.14
C PRO A 143 27.70 -4.41 6.99
N ALA A 144 26.46 -4.84 7.22
CA ALA A 144 25.39 -4.72 6.21
C ALA A 144 24.83 -3.30 6.16
N TYR A 145 24.76 -2.61 7.29
CA TYR A 145 24.34 -1.21 7.34
C TYR A 145 25.27 -0.30 6.51
N LEU A 146 26.59 -0.47 6.62
CA LEU A 146 27.56 0.26 5.80
C LEU A 146 27.39 -0.03 4.30
N ARG A 147 27.06 -1.27 3.94
CA ARG A 147 26.78 -1.67 2.56
C ARG A 147 25.49 -1.06 2.01
N LEU A 148 24.45 -1.01 2.83
CA LEU A 148 23.19 -0.34 2.52
C LEU A 148 23.44 1.15 2.29
N ASP A 149 24.20 1.79 3.18
CA ASP A 149 24.55 3.22 3.10
C ASP A 149 25.37 3.58 1.86
N GLN A 150 26.21 2.67 1.38
CA GLN A 150 26.98 2.81 0.14
C GLN A 150 26.22 2.35 -1.12
N ARG A 151 24.91 2.09 -1.01
CA ARG A 151 24.04 1.63 -2.11
C ARG A 151 24.48 0.31 -2.77
N SER A 152 25.31 -0.49 -2.10
CA SER A 152 25.73 -1.80 -2.60
C SER A 152 24.65 -2.87 -2.45
N ILE A 153 23.71 -2.66 -1.53
CA ILE A 153 22.53 -3.51 -1.29
C ILE A 153 21.36 -2.54 -1.07
N GLY A 154 20.28 -2.66 -1.84
CA GLY A 154 19.02 -1.96 -1.59
C GLY A 154 17.93 -2.99 -1.24
N ILE A 155 17.02 -2.63 -0.34
CA ILE A 155 15.83 -3.44 -0.03
C ILE A 155 14.60 -2.69 -0.51
N GLY A 156 13.60 -3.40 -1.00
CA GLY A 156 12.36 -2.76 -1.42
C GLY A 156 11.21 -3.74 -1.58
N TYR A 157 10.01 -3.18 -1.59
CA TYR A 157 8.75 -3.85 -1.79
C TYR A 157 7.96 -3.16 -2.91
N GLY A 158 7.36 -3.93 -3.80
CA GLY A 158 6.55 -3.41 -4.91
C GLY A 158 5.07 -3.74 -4.73
N PHE A 159 4.24 -2.71 -4.74
CA PHE A 159 2.79 -2.79 -4.80
C PHE A 159 2.31 -3.05 -6.24
N ARG A 160 1.13 -3.66 -6.36
CA ARG A 160 0.55 -4.04 -7.65
C ARG A 160 0.25 -2.85 -8.57
N GLU A 161 -0.14 -1.69 -8.01
CA GLU A 161 -0.39 -0.45 -8.78
C GLU A 161 0.91 0.29 -9.16
N GLY A 162 2.09 -0.31 -9.00
CA GLY A 162 3.34 0.21 -9.52
C GLY A 162 4.09 1.18 -8.60
N LEU A 163 3.67 1.31 -7.33
CA LEU A 163 4.47 1.92 -6.28
C LEU A 163 5.52 0.92 -5.79
N VAL A 164 6.79 1.33 -5.75
CA VAL A 164 7.86 0.57 -5.12
C VAL A 164 8.45 1.40 -4.00
N VAL A 165 8.36 0.88 -2.78
CA VAL A 165 8.99 1.45 -1.59
C VAL A 165 10.35 0.80 -1.43
N GLY A 166 11.40 1.60 -1.31
CA GLY A 166 12.77 1.12 -1.15
C GLY A 166 13.50 1.86 -0.03
N ILE A 167 14.46 1.19 0.58
CA ILE A 167 15.43 1.81 1.49
C ILE A 167 16.80 1.64 0.85
N ALA A 168 17.42 2.76 0.53
CA ALA A 168 18.68 2.82 -0.19
C ALA A 168 19.66 3.81 0.44
N GLY A 169 20.94 3.55 0.25
CA GLY A 169 22.04 4.39 0.73
C GLY A 169 22.16 5.73 0.04
N GLU A 170 23.16 6.49 0.48
CA GLU A 170 23.49 7.82 0.00
C GLU A 170 23.82 7.80 -1.51
N LEU A 171 23.26 8.75 -2.27
CA LEU A 171 23.69 9.00 -3.65
C LEU A 171 25.11 9.58 -3.59
N PRO A 172 26.03 9.19 -4.50
CA PRO A 172 27.28 9.93 -4.67
C PRO A 172 26.95 11.41 -4.92
N GLU A 173 27.57 12.30 -4.15
CA GLU A 173 27.34 13.74 -4.13
C GLU A 173 27.04 14.34 -5.53
N LEU A 174 25.81 14.78 -5.75
CA LEU A 174 25.57 15.94 -6.61
C LEU A 174 26.07 17.15 -5.81
N ARG A 175 27.28 17.61 -6.13
CA ARG A 175 28.06 18.67 -5.45
C ARG A 175 27.45 20.08 -5.54
N ASP A 176 26.16 20.24 -5.32
CA ASP A 176 25.54 21.56 -5.21
C ASP A 176 24.59 21.62 -4.03
N GLU A 177 24.73 22.65 -3.19
CA GLU A 177 23.92 22.94 -2.00
C GLU A 177 22.43 23.18 -2.31
N LYS A 178 22.03 23.05 -3.58
CA LYS A 178 20.63 22.90 -4.05
C LYS A 178 20.10 21.47 -3.92
N ALA A 179 20.89 20.50 -3.42
CA ALA A 179 20.46 19.11 -3.21
C ALA A 179 19.28 18.96 -2.23
N PHE A 180 19.01 19.99 -1.43
CA PHE A 180 17.85 20.08 -0.54
C PHE A 180 16.64 20.80 -1.17
N ALA A 181 16.78 21.37 -2.38
CA ALA A 181 15.68 21.94 -3.14
C ALA A 181 15.03 20.85 -4.01
N SER A 182 13.92 20.32 -3.50
CA SER A 182 13.03 19.26 -4.03
C SER A 182 13.66 17.87 -4.06
N LEU A 183 13.19 16.86 -3.32
CA LEU A 183 11.93 16.12 -3.57
C LEU A 183 11.55 16.01 -5.06
N SER A 184 12.54 16.09 -5.94
CA SER A 184 12.41 16.02 -7.38
C SER A 184 12.22 14.59 -7.81
N SER A 185 11.33 14.38 -8.78
CA SER A 185 11.20 13.07 -9.40
C SER A 185 12.49 12.77 -10.16
N LEU A 186 13.35 11.91 -9.62
CA LEU A 186 14.48 11.40 -10.39
C LEU A 186 13.97 10.36 -11.37
N GLN A 187 14.44 10.41 -12.62
CA GLN A 187 14.22 9.33 -13.58
C GLN A 187 15.10 8.16 -13.15
N ASP A 188 14.51 6.98 -12.94
CA ASP A 188 15.28 5.78 -12.62
C ASP A 188 16.18 5.43 -13.82
N LEU A 189 17.50 5.57 -13.64
CA LEU A 189 18.48 5.32 -14.70
C LEU A 189 18.76 3.83 -14.90
N ASP A 190 18.38 2.99 -13.94
CA ASP A 190 18.71 1.55 -13.92
C ASP A 190 17.65 0.69 -14.64
N ASP A 191 16.48 1.23 -15.00
CA ASP A 191 15.39 0.51 -15.68
C ASP A 191 14.95 1.22 -16.99
N VAL A 192 15.53 0.80 -18.12
CA VAL A 192 15.28 1.38 -19.47
C VAL A 192 13.89 0.98 -20.03
N ARG A 193 13.15 0.07 -19.36
CA ARG A 193 11.96 -0.56 -19.93
C ARG A 193 10.66 0.18 -19.63
N ALA A 194 10.61 0.91 -18.53
CA ALA A 194 9.47 1.75 -18.16
C ALA A 194 9.97 2.92 -17.30
N GLY A 195 9.66 4.15 -17.72
CA GLY A 195 10.02 5.34 -16.96
C GLY A 195 9.41 5.28 -15.56
N ARG A 196 10.23 5.50 -14.54
CA ARG A 196 9.81 5.61 -13.14
C ARG A 196 10.21 6.97 -12.59
N ARG A 197 9.31 7.56 -11.81
CA ARG A 197 9.57 8.75 -11.00
C ARG A 197 9.96 8.31 -9.61
N MET A 198 11.02 8.89 -9.08
CA MET A 198 11.49 8.57 -7.74
C MET A 198 11.34 9.78 -6.83
N VAL A 199 10.59 9.64 -5.74
CA VAL A 199 10.55 10.61 -4.65
C VAL A 199 11.42 10.09 -3.52
N ARG A 200 12.38 10.90 -3.07
CA ARG A 200 13.30 10.50 -2.01
C ARG A 200 13.03 11.30 -0.74
N LEU A 201 12.70 10.60 0.33
CA LEU A 201 12.43 11.17 1.65
C LEU A 201 13.64 10.97 2.57
N PRO A 202 13.88 11.89 3.51
CA PRO A 202 14.98 11.76 4.47
C PRO A 202 14.84 10.48 5.30
N HIS A 203 15.89 10.12 6.05
CA HIS A 203 15.91 8.95 6.93
C HIS A 203 14.68 8.85 7.85
N ALA A 204 14.23 9.99 8.41
CA ALA A 204 13.01 10.07 9.22
C ALA A 204 11.75 9.59 8.48
N GLY A 205 11.73 9.70 7.15
CA GLY A 205 10.68 9.19 6.28
C GLY A 205 10.49 7.68 6.37
N ILE A 206 11.53 6.90 6.70
CA ILE A 206 11.45 5.44 6.87
C ILE A 206 10.50 5.11 8.00
N ARG A 207 10.76 5.66 9.20
CA ARG A 207 9.90 5.43 10.38
C ARG A 207 8.51 6.01 10.18
N TYR A 208 8.41 7.18 9.57
CA TYR A 208 7.14 7.82 9.26
C TYR A 208 6.23 6.93 8.39
N LEU A 209 6.75 6.39 7.28
CA LEU A 209 5.97 5.50 6.43
C LEU A 209 5.64 4.18 7.14
N GLN A 210 6.57 3.62 7.92
CA GLN A 210 6.30 2.43 8.72
C GLN A 210 5.05 2.64 9.61
N GLU A 211 5.00 3.73 10.38
CA GLU A 211 3.86 4.02 11.26
C GLU A 211 2.56 4.27 10.51
N LEU A 212 2.62 4.92 9.35
CA LEU A 212 1.44 5.08 8.48
C LEU A 212 0.88 3.72 8.03
N LEU A 213 1.74 2.76 7.68
CA LEU A 213 1.32 1.43 7.26
C LEU A 213 0.84 0.58 8.43
N GLU A 214 1.51 0.65 9.59
CA GLU A 214 1.09 -0.02 10.83
C GLU A 214 -0.29 0.47 11.27
N GLY A 215 -0.47 1.79 11.38
CA GLY A 215 -1.75 2.41 11.74
C GLY A 215 -2.85 2.11 10.72
N ALA A 216 -2.51 2.07 9.42
CA ALA A 216 -3.45 1.66 8.39
C ALA A 216 -3.88 0.20 8.57
N GLY A 217 -2.91 -0.68 8.81
CA GLY A 217 -3.14 -2.10 9.06
C GLY A 217 -4.07 -2.32 10.25
N GLU A 218 -3.79 -1.69 11.38
CA GLU A 218 -4.63 -1.78 12.57
C GLU A 218 -6.07 -1.29 12.34
N TRP A 219 -6.23 -0.15 11.68
CA TRP A 219 -7.55 0.40 11.42
C TRP A 219 -8.35 -0.48 10.45
N LEU A 220 -7.72 -0.95 9.37
CA LEU A 220 -8.37 -1.82 8.38
C LEU A 220 -8.66 -3.22 8.91
N ASP A 221 -7.93 -3.69 9.91
CA ASP A 221 -8.23 -4.95 10.58
C ASP A 221 -9.49 -4.84 11.46
N ARG A 222 -9.62 -3.74 12.20
CA ARG A 222 -10.77 -3.47 13.08
C ARG A 222 -12.05 -3.09 12.33
N ASN A 223 -11.94 -2.64 11.08
CA ASN A 223 -13.08 -2.20 10.29
C ASN A 223 -13.43 -3.18 9.16
N SER A 224 -14.72 -3.45 9.00
CA SER A 224 -15.24 -4.44 8.06
C SER A 224 -16.48 -3.92 7.35
N TYR A 225 -17.00 -4.71 6.40
CA TYR A 225 -18.28 -4.42 5.77
C TYR A 225 -19.40 -4.13 6.78
N LYS A 226 -19.47 -4.91 7.87
CA LYS A 226 -20.47 -4.73 8.93
C LYS A 226 -20.34 -3.38 9.64
N SER A 227 -19.11 -2.89 9.85
CA SER A 227 -18.88 -1.60 10.51
C SER A 227 -19.22 -0.39 9.62
N ILE A 228 -19.30 -0.57 8.30
CA ILE A 228 -19.76 0.47 7.36
C ILE A 228 -21.28 0.59 7.41
N LEU A 229 -22.00 -0.53 7.50
CA LEU A 229 -23.46 -0.57 7.52
C LEU A 229 -24.08 -0.21 8.89
N GLY A 230 -23.29 -0.14 9.96
CA GLY A 230 -23.75 0.28 11.29
C GLY A 230 -24.53 -0.78 12.06
N ALA A 231 -24.19 -2.07 11.86
CA ALA A 231 -24.73 -3.19 12.64
C ALA A 231 -24.01 -3.40 13.97
#